data_AF-W1VD80-F1
#
_entry.id   AF-W1VD80-F1
#
_cell.length_a   1.000
_cell.length_b   1.000
_cell.length_c   1.000
_cell.angle_alpha   90.00
_cell.angle_beta   90.00
_cell.angle_gamma   90.00
#
_symmetry.space_group_name_H-M   'P 1'
#
loop_
_entity.id
_entity.type
_entity.pdbx_description
1 polymer ?
#
loop_
_entity_poly.entity_id
_entity_poly.type
_entity_poly.pdbx_seq_one_letter_code
_entity_poly.pdbx_strand_id
1 'polypeptide(L)'
;MDGSRKWNDEKYVQAGEKLKELVELGAFPDGYLGMTNDEGRNLFTAGECAMYYMGSWDTGVLSDESLAIAGKVSAFNIPAAKGLEENVAVGDIDLAYAVSSTSKHPEAAAEFIKMFSDPEVQAKLASGANYLPSTSVPLDESALSPLFVTVSGIQEELTATTPWFDRVFGAGEGVEFNNAAQAIIAGEDPQQHMDSLQSFAQSNAQR
;
A
#
# COMPACT_ATOMS: atom_id res chain seq x y z
N MET A 1 8.85 -10.05 11.67
CA MET A 1 8.67 -11.45 11.21
C MET A 1 10.02 -12.13 11.23
N ASP A 2 10.12 -13.35 11.74
CA ASP A 2 11.37 -14.13 11.84
C ASP A 2 11.54 -15.13 10.68
N GLY A 3 10.67 -15.06 9.67
CA GLY A 3 10.69 -15.96 8.50
C GLY A 3 10.24 -17.39 8.79
N SER A 4 9.71 -17.69 9.98
CA SER A 4 9.34 -19.05 10.37
C SER A 4 7.98 -19.53 9.84
N ARG A 5 7.08 -18.61 9.49
CA ARG A 5 5.77 -18.96 8.93
C ARG A 5 5.93 -19.39 7.47
N LYS A 6 5.37 -20.55 7.16
CA LYS A 6 5.37 -21.09 5.79
C LYS A 6 4.42 -20.31 4.90
N TRP A 7 4.76 -20.19 3.63
CA TRP A 7 3.90 -19.56 2.62
C TRP A 7 2.60 -20.32 2.40
N ASN A 8 2.61 -21.65 2.54
CA ASN A 8 1.42 -22.48 2.48
C ASN A 8 0.74 -22.70 3.85
N ASP A 9 1.00 -21.81 4.82
CA ASP A 9 0.22 -21.77 6.06
C ASP A 9 -1.25 -21.44 5.75
N GLU A 10 -2.16 -22.08 6.49
CA GLU A 10 -3.61 -21.98 6.27
C GLU A 10 -4.09 -20.53 6.20
N LYS A 11 -3.49 -19.60 6.95
CA LYS A 11 -3.88 -18.19 6.95
C LYS A 11 -3.61 -17.50 5.61
N TYR A 12 -2.51 -17.83 4.94
CA TYR A 12 -2.21 -17.24 3.63
C TYR A 12 -3.11 -17.84 2.55
N VAL A 13 -3.38 -19.14 2.63
CA VAL A 13 -4.32 -19.81 1.73
C VAL A 13 -5.71 -19.20 1.90
N GLN A 14 -6.19 -19.01 3.13
CA GLN A 14 -7.47 -18.34 3.41
C GLN A 14 -7.53 -16.90 2.88
N ALA A 15 -6.43 -16.15 2.96
CA ALA A 15 -6.36 -14.81 2.37
C ALA A 15 -6.50 -14.87 0.83
N GLY A 16 -5.86 -15.84 0.19
CA GLY A 16 -6.02 -16.10 -1.24
C GLY A 16 -7.45 -16.52 -1.62
N GLU A 17 -8.10 -17.36 -0.81
CA GLU A 17 -9.51 -17.73 -1.01
C GLU A 17 -10.44 -16.52 -0.92
N LYS A 18 -10.18 -15.58 0.00
CA LYS A 18 -10.95 -14.33 0.10
C LYS A 18 -10.76 -13.44 -1.14
N LEU A 19 -9.54 -13.37 -1.68
CA LEU A 19 -9.29 -12.66 -2.93
C LEU A 19 -10.03 -13.31 -4.10
N LYS A 20 -9.99 -14.64 -4.19
CA LYS A 20 -10.72 -15.41 -5.21
C LYS A 20 -12.24 -15.23 -5.09
N GLU A 21 -12.79 -15.20 -3.88
CA GLU A 21 -14.21 -14.92 -3.62
C GLU A 21 -14.62 -13.55 -4.21
N LEU A 22 -13.78 -12.52 -4.07
CA LEU A 22 -14.05 -11.20 -4.70
C LEU A 22 -14.06 -11.27 -6.22
N VAL A 23 -13.17 -12.08 -6.82
CA VAL A 23 -13.14 -12.31 -8.27
C VAL A 23 -14.43 -13.01 -8.73
N GLU A 24 -14.85 -14.07 -8.03
CA GLU A 24 -16.06 -14.83 -8.33
C GLU A 24 -17.35 -14.00 -8.17
N LEU A 25 -17.34 -13.02 -7.26
CA LEU A 25 -18.42 -12.06 -7.08
C LEU A 25 -18.47 -10.97 -8.17
N GLY A 26 -17.48 -10.91 -9.07
CA GLY A 26 -17.38 -9.87 -10.09
C GLY A 26 -17.04 -8.50 -9.50
N ALA A 27 -16.26 -8.46 -8.41
CA ALA A 27 -15.90 -7.20 -7.73
C ALA A 27 -14.94 -6.31 -8.54
N PHE A 28 -14.30 -6.86 -9.58
CA PHE A 28 -13.33 -6.17 -10.42
C PHE A 28 -13.86 -5.91 -11.84
N PRO A 29 -13.48 -4.80 -12.48
CA PRO A 29 -13.94 -4.46 -13.84
C PRO A 29 -13.38 -5.44 -14.89
N ASP A 30 -14.08 -5.59 -16.02
CA ASP A 30 -13.61 -6.46 -17.11
C ASP A 30 -12.18 -6.11 -17.55
N GLY A 31 -11.35 -7.13 -17.72
CA GLY A 31 -9.95 -6.95 -18.14
C GLY A 31 -9.00 -6.47 -17.05
N TYR A 32 -9.42 -6.44 -15.77
CA TYR A 32 -8.58 -5.99 -14.64
C TYR A 32 -7.18 -6.59 -14.59
N LEU A 33 -6.97 -7.83 -15.07
CA LEU A 33 -5.67 -8.49 -15.11
C LEU A 33 -4.63 -7.74 -15.96
N GLY A 34 -5.07 -7.01 -16.98
CA GLY A 34 -4.21 -6.21 -17.85
C GLY A 34 -4.18 -4.73 -17.49
N MET A 35 -4.94 -4.31 -16.48
CA MET A 35 -5.06 -2.90 -16.12
C MET A 35 -3.86 -2.41 -15.34
N THR A 36 -3.41 -1.21 -15.68
CA THR A 36 -2.47 -0.43 -14.91
C THR A 36 -3.15 0.26 -13.72
N ASN A 37 -2.34 0.71 -12.76
CA ASN A 37 -2.83 1.53 -11.65
C ASN A 37 -3.54 2.80 -12.13
N ASP A 38 -2.97 3.47 -13.14
CA ASP A 38 -3.53 4.69 -13.71
C ASP A 38 -4.89 4.45 -14.38
N GLU A 39 -5.06 3.34 -15.11
CA GLU A 39 -6.35 2.97 -15.70
C GLU A 39 -7.40 2.70 -14.62
N GLY A 40 -7.04 1.98 -13.53
CA GLY A 40 -7.93 1.76 -12.39
C GLY A 40 -8.33 3.07 -11.71
N ARG A 41 -7.39 3.99 -11.51
CA ARG A 41 -7.65 5.33 -10.95
C ARG A 41 -8.58 6.14 -11.87
N ASN A 42 -8.40 6.06 -13.18
CA ASN A 42 -9.23 6.77 -14.14
C ASN A 42 -10.69 6.29 -14.08
N LEU A 43 -10.94 4.99 -13.93
CA LEU A 43 -12.30 4.46 -13.74
C LEU A 43 -12.96 5.01 -12.48
N PHE A 44 -12.23 5.02 -11.35
CA PHE A 44 -12.74 5.55 -10.10
C PHE A 44 -13.02 7.05 -10.17
N THR A 45 -12.09 7.83 -10.72
CA THR A 45 -12.23 9.29 -10.88
C THR A 45 -13.29 9.70 -11.89
N ALA A 46 -13.60 8.84 -12.86
CA ALA A 46 -14.74 8.97 -13.76
C ALA A 46 -16.09 8.60 -13.11
N GLY A 47 -16.09 8.01 -11.90
CA GLY A 47 -17.29 7.55 -11.20
C GLY A 47 -17.83 6.21 -11.72
N GLU A 48 -17.02 5.45 -12.45
CA GLU A 48 -17.38 4.13 -12.99
C GLU A 48 -17.18 2.99 -11.98
N CYS A 49 -16.46 3.26 -10.88
CA CYS A 49 -16.26 2.31 -9.79
C CYS A 49 -16.71 2.92 -8.45
N ALA A 50 -17.40 2.13 -7.63
CA ALA A 50 -17.83 2.57 -6.30
C ALA A 50 -16.72 2.47 -5.24
N MET A 51 -15.76 1.56 -5.43
CA MET A 51 -14.62 1.35 -4.55
C MET A 51 -13.33 1.27 -5.35
N TYR A 52 -12.24 1.73 -4.76
CA TYR A 52 -10.89 1.71 -5.33
C TYR A 52 -9.91 1.27 -4.24
N TYR A 53 -9.35 0.08 -4.38
CA TYR A 53 -8.36 -0.45 -3.43
C TYR A 53 -7.00 0.17 -3.73
N MET A 54 -6.54 1.10 -2.89
CA MET A 54 -5.30 1.85 -3.09
C MET A 54 -4.68 2.35 -1.80
N GLY A 55 -3.38 2.64 -1.85
CA GLY A 55 -2.65 3.22 -0.73
C GLY A 55 -2.87 4.73 -0.57
N SER A 56 -2.36 5.26 0.54
CA SER A 56 -2.52 6.67 0.91
C SER A 56 -1.85 7.65 -0.05
N TRP A 57 -0.91 7.21 -0.89
CA TRP A 57 -0.22 8.05 -1.87
C TRP A 57 -1.16 8.67 -2.92
N ASP A 58 -2.33 8.08 -3.14
CA ASP A 58 -3.33 8.61 -4.08
C ASP A 58 -4.23 9.71 -3.48
N THR A 59 -4.12 9.98 -2.17
CA THR A 59 -4.92 11.01 -1.47
C THR A 59 -4.83 12.36 -2.16
N GLY A 60 -3.65 12.78 -2.61
CA GLY A 60 -3.47 14.05 -3.29
C GLY A 60 -4.19 14.13 -4.64
N VAL A 61 -4.11 13.07 -5.44
CA VAL A 61 -4.81 13.01 -6.73
C VAL A 61 -6.32 12.99 -6.52
N LEU A 62 -6.82 12.18 -5.58
CA LEU A 62 -8.25 12.02 -5.31
C LEU A 62 -8.88 13.24 -4.62
N SER A 63 -8.07 14.14 -4.09
CA SER A 63 -8.51 15.40 -3.45
C SER A 63 -8.55 16.59 -4.40
N ASP A 64 -8.19 16.41 -5.67
CA ASP A 64 -8.26 17.48 -6.67
C ASP A 64 -9.71 17.94 -6.89
N GLU A 65 -9.97 19.21 -6.60
CA GLU A 65 -11.30 19.83 -6.69
C GLU A 65 -11.85 19.90 -8.13
N SER A 66 -11.00 19.72 -9.15
CA SER A 66 -11.42 19.68 -10.54
C SER A 66 -12.05 18.34 -10.96
N LEU A 67 -11.88 17.29 -10.15
CA LEU A 67 -12.42 15.96 -10.44
C LEU A 67 -13.94 15.90 -10.18
N ALA A 68 -14.65 15.09 -10.97
CA ALA A 68 -16.10 14.88 -10.81
C ALA A 68 -16.50 14.27 -9.44
N ILE A 69 -15.54 13.58 -8.81
CA ILE A 69 -15.66 12.94 -7.50
C ILE A 69 -15.26 13.85 -6.33
N ALA A 70 -14.84 15.10 -6.59
CA ALA A 70 -14.41 16.04 -5.55
C ALA A 70 -15.44 16.15 -4.42
N GLY A 71 -14.97 16.03 -3.17
CA GLY A 71 -15.80 16.07 -1.96
C GLY A 71 -16.74 14.86 -1.76
N LYS A 72 -16.64 13.81 -2.59
CA LYS A 72 -17.50 12.60 -2.52
C LYS A 72 -16.72 11.33 -2.17
N VAL A 73 -15.42 11.44 -1.96
CA VAL A 73 -14.52 10.32 -1.65
C VAL A 73 -14.28 10.27 -0.15
N SER A 74 -14.27 9.06 0.39
CA SER A 74 -13.78 8.76 1.72
C SER A 74 -12.93 7.48 1.67
N ALA A 75 -12.24 7.16 2.75
CA ALA A 75 -11.41 5.98 2.87
C ALA A 75 -11.79 5.19 4.13
N PHE A 76 -11.50 3.90 4.11
CA PHE A 76 -11.59 3.01 5.27
C PHE A 76 -10.55 1.90 5.11
N ASN A 77 -10.07 1.36 6.22
CA ASN A 77 -9.16 0.21 6.18
C ASN A 77 -9.94 -1.08 5.87
N ILE A 78 -9.28 -2.08 5.26
CA ILE A 78 -9.92 -3.39 5.04
C ILE A 78 -10.37 -3.96 6.40
N PRO A 79 -11.66 -4.33 6.55
CA PRO A 79 -12.16 -4.92 7.80
C PRO A 79 -11.46 -6.25 8.10
N ALA A 80 -11.14 -6.50 9.36
CA ALA A 80 -10.58 -7.78 9.73
C ALA A 80 -11.61 -8.91 9.63
N ALA A 81 -11.13 -10.13 9.38
CA ALA A 81 -11.96 -11.30 9.57
C ALA A 81 -12.29 -11.46 11.06
N LYS A 82 -13.47 -12.01 11.37
CA LYS A 82 -13.95 -12.16 12.74
C LYS A 82 -12.90 -12.82 13.65
N GLY A 83 -12.55 -12.12 14.73
CA GLY A 83 -11.60 -12.61 15.74
C GLY A 83 -10.13 -12.40 15.39
N LEU A 84 -9.84 -11.73 14.28
CA LEU A 84 -8.52 -11.18 13.99
C LEU A 84 -8.41 -9.74 14.48
N GLU A 85 -7.18 -9.24 14.51
CA GLU A 85 -6.87 -7.87 14.88
C GLU A 85 -7.41 -6.89 13.83
N GLU A 86 -8.19 -5.90 14.29
CA GLU A 86 -8.72 -4.80 13.47
C GLU A 86 -7.63 -3.77 13.19
N ASN A 87 -7.85 -2.90 12.19
CA ASN A 87 -6.96 -1.79 11.87
C ASN A 87 -5.51 -2.20 11.58
N VAL A 88 -5.34 -3.34 10.89
CA VAL A 88 -4.05 -3.76 10.32
C VAL A 88 -4.00 -3.36 8.85
N ALA A 89 -2.93 -2.71 8.42
CA ALA A 89 -2.73 -2.31 7.02
C ALA A 89 -1.38 -2.78 6.48
N VAL A 90 -1.26 -2.87 5.15
CA VAL A 90 0.04 -3.03 4.50
C VAL A 90 0.69 -1.66 4.38
N GLY A 91 1.89 -1.51 4.94
CA GLY A 91 2.57 -0.22 4.93
C GLY A 91 4.00 -0.30 5.44
N ASP A 92 4.86 0.52 4.86
CA ASP A 92 6.25 0.74 5.26
C ASP A 92 6.69 2.13 4.79
N ILE A 93 7.90 2.53 5.14
CA ILE A 93 8.53 3.78 4.69
C ILE A 93 8.52 3.83 3.16
N ASP A 94 7.94 4.90 2.61
CA ASP A 94 7.89 5.12 1.17
C ASP A 94 9.24 5.65 0.64
N LEU A 95 9.66 6.83 1.13
CA LEU A 95 10.88 7.49 0.70
C LEU A 95 11.94 7.50 1.82
N ALA A 96 13.10 6.92 1.52
CA ALA A 96 14.29 7.00 2.35
C ALA A 96 15.43 7.66 1.56
N TYR A 97 16.00 8.72 2.11
CA TYR A 97 17.15 9.41 1.51
C TYR A 97 18.44 9.05 2.25
N ALA A 98 19.53 8.86 1.49
CA ALA A 98 20.85 8.58 2.03
C ALA A 98 21.91 9.46 1.37
N VAL A 99 22.92 9.86 2.14
CA VAL A 99 24.10 10.57 1.61
C VAL A 99 25.17 9.54 1.25
N SER A 100 25.66 9.58 0.02
CA SER A 100 26.80 8.75 -0.40
C SER A 100 28.02 9.02 0.48
N SER A 101 28.68 7.95 0.95
CA SER A 101 29.92 8.04 1.72
C SER A 101 31.09 8.66 0.95
N THR A 102 30.99 8.74 -0.38
CA THR A 102 31.98 9.35 -1.27
C THR A 102 31.54 10.71 -1.81
N SER A 103 30.47 11.30 -1.28
CA SER A 103 30.02 12.63 -1.66
C SER A 103 31.14 13.66 -1.46
N LYS A 104 31.32 14.54 -2.45
CA LYS A 104 32.20 15.72 -2.32
C LYS A 104 31.58 16.83 -1.49
N HIS A 105 30.28 16.73 -1.20
CA HIS A 105 29.50 17.72 -0.47
C HIS A 105 28.58 17.04 0.57
N PRO A 106 29.13 16.26 1.51
CA PRO A 106 28.32 15.47 2.46
C PRO A 106 27.49 16.36 3.39
N GLU A 107 28.04 17.50 3.82
CA GLU A 107 27.34 18.45 4.70
C GLU A 107 26.15 19.11 3.99
N ALA A 108 26.33 19.61 2.76
CA ALA A 108 25.25 20.21 1.99
C ALA A 108 24.14 19.20 1.65
N ALA A 109 24.51 17.96 1.34
CA ALA A 109 23.55 16.88 1.11
C ALA A 109 22.77 16.53 2.39
N ALA A 110 23.44 16.49 3.55
CA ALA A 110 22.80 16.26 4.83
C ALA A 110 21.83 17.39 5.21
N GLU A 111 22.21 18.66 5.00
CA GLU A 111 21.32 19.81 5.22
C GLU A 111 20.10 19.78 4.29
N PHE A 112 20.28 19.38 3.03
CA PHE A 112 19.16 19.20 2.10
C PHE A 112 18.19 18.09 2.57
N ILE A 113 18.70 16.96 3.05
CA ILE A 113 17.85 15.90 3.60
C ILE A 113 17.14 16.38 4.89
N LYS A 114 17.85 17.11 5.74
CA LYS A 114 17.30 17.66 7.00
C LYS A 114 16.13 18.62 6.76
N MET A 115 16.15 19.37 5.67
CA MET A 115 15.03 20.23 5.27
C MET A 115 13.71 19.45 5.15
N PHE A 116 13.73 18.17 4.73
CA PHE A 116 12.50 17.38 4.68
C PHE A 116 11.92 17.08 6.06
N SER A 117 12.69 17.19 7.15
CA SER A 117 12.18 17.07 8.51
C SER A 117 11.80 18.41 9.16
N ASP A 118 11.94 19.52 8.43
CA ASP A 118 11.55 20.83 8.93
C ASP A 118 10.02 20.93 9.05
N PRO A 119 9.47 21.40 10.20
CA PRO A 119 8.03 21.47 10.41
C PRO A 119 7.28 22.32 9.38
N GLU A 120 7.87 23.43 8.90
CA GLU A 120 7.21 24.26 7.89
C GLU A 120 7.18 23.56 6.53
N VAL A 121 8.25 22.83 6.19
CA VAL A 121 8.30 22.05 4.95
C VAL A 121 7.29 20.91 5.01
N GLN A 122 7.21 20.20 6.12
CA GLN A 122 6.24 19.13 6.35
C GLN A 122 4.80 19.63 6.26
N ALA A 123 4.49 20.76 6.91
CA ALA A 123 3.17 21.40 6.81
C ALA A 123 2.82 21.80 5.37
N LYS A 124 3.78 22.35 4.61
CA LYS A 124 3.59 22.71 3.19
C LYS A 124 3.35 21.48 2.31
N LEU A 125 4.05 20.38 2.55
CA LEU A 125 3.85 19.13 1.81
C LEU A 125 2.47 18.52 2.11
N ALA A 126 2.03 18.57 3.37
CA ALA A 126 0.71 18.12 3.76
C ALA A 126 -0.40 18.98 3.13
N SER A 127 -0.39 20.31 3.30
CA SER A 127 -1.47 21.16 2.79
C SER A 127 -1.43 21.37 1.27
N GLY A 128 -0.25 21.30 0.64
CA GLY A 128 -0.07 21.60 -0.78
C GLY A 128 -0.07 20.37 -1.69
N ALA A 129 0.44 19.23 -1.20
CA ALA A 129 0.56 18.00 -1.98
C ALA A 129 -0.22 16.82 -1.36
N ASN A 130 -0.88 17.02 -0.20
CA ASN A 130 -1.53 15.96 0.58
C ASN A 130 -0.58 14.80 0.90
N TYR A 131 0.72 15.08 1.07
CA TYR A 131 1.68 14.10 1.56
C TYR A 131 1.60 13.98 3.07
N LEU A 132 1.54 12.74 3.53
CA LEU A 132 1.55 12.43 4.95
C LEU A 132 2.89 12.84 5.57
N PRO A 133 2.86 13.57 6.71
CA PRO A 133 4.08 13.95 7.38
C PRO A 133 4.92 12.75 7.83
N SER A 134 6.24 12.85 7.66
CA SER A 134 7.22 11.90 8.20
C SER A 134 7.67 12.24 9.63
N THR A 135 7.22 13.38 10.16
CA THR A 135 7.52 13.83 11.53
C THR A 135 6.24 14.32 12.21
N SER A 136 6.22 14.34 13.53
CA SER A 136 5.09 14.89 14.29
C SER A 136 5.05 16.41 14.13
N VAL A 137 4.10 16.89 13.33
CA VAL A 137 3.88 18.32 13.09
C VAL A 137 2.40 18.65 13.31
N PRO A 138 2.08 19.76 13.98
CA PRO A 138 0.71 20.23 14.05
C PRO A 138 0.30 20.70 12.65
N LEU A 139 -0.77 20.11 12.11
CA LEU A 139 -1.35 20.53 10.84
C LEU A 139 -2.59 21.38 11.10
N ASP A 140 -2.78 22.41 10.28
CA ASP A 140 -4.04 23.16 10.24
C ASP A 140 -5.05 22.37 9.42
N GLU A 141 -5.95 21.66 10.09
CA GLU A 141 -7.00 20.86 9.45
C GLU A 141 -7.86 21.67 8.47
N SER A 142 -8.02 22.99 8.69
CA SER A 142 -8.80 23.83 7.78
C SER A 142 -8.15 24.02 6.40
N ALA A 143 -6.85 23.73 6.30
CA ALA A 143 -6.07 23.76 5.06
C ALA A 143 -5.88 22.37 4.43
N LEU A 144 -6.47 21.31 5.01
CA LEU A 144 -6.35 19.94 4.52
C LEU A 144 -7.63 19.50 3.80
N SER A 145 -7.48 18.61 2.83
CA SER A 145 -8.64 17.98 2.21
C SER A 145 -9.36 17.06 3.22
N PRO A 146 -10.70 16.91 3.13
CA PRO A 146 -11.44 15.97 3.99
C PRO A 146 -10.94 14.52 3.87
N LEU A 147 -10.49 14.13 2.67
CA LEU A 147 -9.91 12.80 2.44
C LEU A 147 -8.57 12.64 3.16
N PHE A 148 -7.72 13.67 3.16
CA PHE A 148 -6.46 13.65 3.91
C PHE A 148 -6.69 13.50 5.41
N VAL A 149 -7.66 14.21 5.98
CA VAL A 149 -8.02 14.07 7.40
C VAL A 149 -8.47 12.64 7.70
N THR A 150 -9.30 12.06 6.84
CA THR A 150 -9.78 10.67 6.98
C THR A 150 -8.62 9.68 6.91
N VAL A 151 -7.73 9.79 5.92
CA VAL A 151 -6.58 8.89 5.73
C VAL A 151 -5.56 9.04 6.87
N SER A 152 -5.39 10.24 7.41
CA SER A 152 -4.54 10.48 8.58
C SER A 152 -5.13 9.84 9.83
N GLY A 153 -6.44 9.97 10.06
CA GLY A 153 -7.13 9.32 11.16
C GLY A 153 -7.03 7.80 11.11
N ILE A 154 -7.20 7.19 9.93
CA ILE A 154 -7.00 5.75 9.74
C ILE A 154 -5.60 5.32 10.16
N GLN A 155 -4.56 6.09 9.79
CA GLN A 155 -3.18 5.80 10.17
C GLN A 155 -2.94 5.89 11.67
N GLU A 156 -3.52 6.89 12.34
CA GLU A 156 -3.43 7.02 13.80
C GLU A 156 -4.14 5.87 14.53
N GLU A 157 -5.15 5.27 13.92
CA GLU A 157 -5.90 4.13 14.45
C GLU A 157 -5.27 2.77 14.12
N LEU A 158 -4.21 2.70 13.30
CA LEU A 158 -3.55 1.43 12.97
C LEU A 158 -2.93 0.81 14.21
N THR A 159 -3.24 -0.45 14.47
CA THR A 159 -2.64 -1.20 15.58
C THR A 159 -1.35 -1.91 15.18
N ALA A 160 -1.25 -2.25 13.89
CA ALA A 160 -0.08 -2.86 13.30
C ALA A 160 0.00 -2.58 11.79
N THR A 161 1.22 -2.62 11.26
CA THR A 161 1.44 -2.73 9.81
C THR A 161 2.08 -4.06 9.47
N THR A 162 1.71 -4.60 8.31
CA THR A 162 2.49 -5.65 7.66
C THR A 162 3.38 -5.02 6.58
N PRO A 163 4.62 -5.48 6.40
CA PRO A 163 5.47 -4.97 5.34
C PRO A 163 4.99 -5.46 3.97
N TRP A 164 5.49 -4.79 2.94
CA TRP A 164 5.37 -5.25 1.56
C TRP A 164 6.21 -6.51 1.36
N PHE A 165 5.57 -7.67 1.21
CA PHE A 165 6.30 -8.95 1.10
C PHE A 165 7.20 -9.02 -0.13
N ASP A 166 6.77 -8.47 -1.26
CA ASP A 166 7.59 -8.34 -2.45
C ASP A 166 8.87 -7.51 -2.20
N ARG A 167 8.79 -6.45 -1.38
CA ARG A 167 9.97 -5.65 -1.01
C ARG A 167 10.87 -6.36 -0.01
N VAL A 168 10.30 -6.98 1.03
CA VAL A 168 11.06 -7.65 2.09
C VAL A 168 11.81 -8.86 1.55
N PHE A 169 11.18 -9.63 0.67
CA PHE A 169 11.76 -10.86 0.11
C PHE A 169 12.46 -10.62 -1.24
N GLY A 170 12.28 -9.45 -1.85
CA GLY A 170 13.04 -8.99 -3.01
C GLY A 170 12.99 -9.94 -4.22
N ALA A 171 14.11 -9.99 -4.95
CA ALA A 171 14.28 -10.90 -6.08
C ALA A 171 14.37 -12.35 -5.57
N GLY A 172 13.33 -13.14 -5.80
CA GLY A 172 13.18 -14.48 -5.24
C GLY A 172 11.74 -14.71 -4.79
N GLU A 173 11.56 -14.99 -3.51
CA GLU A 173 10.25 -15.26 -2.90
C GLU A 173 9.30 -14.06 -3.04
N GLY A 174 9.81 -12.82 -3.11
CA GLY A 174 8.98 -11.64 -3.35
C GLY A 174 8.36 -11.62 -4.75
N VAL A 175 9.12 -12.05 -5.77
CA VAL A 175 8.61 -12.19 -7.14
C VAL A 175 7.60 -13.32 -7.22
N GLU A 176 7.90 -14.47 -6.60
CA GLU A 176 6.98 -15.61 -6.59
C GLU A 176 5.70 -15.32 -5.79
N PHE A 177 5.77 -14.49 -4.74
CA PHE A 177 4.59 -13.97 -4.05
C PHE A 177 3.70 -13.16 -5.00
N ASN A 178 4.29 -12.27 -5.80
CA ASN A 178 3.54 -11.50 -6.81
C ASN A 178 2.95 -12.40 -7.91
N ASN A 179 3.65 -13.45 -8.33
CA ASN A 179 3.12 -14.42 -9.29
C ASN A 179 1.93 -15.19 -8.72
N ALA A 180 2.03 -15.66 -7.47
CA ALA A 180 0.95 -16.34 -6.77
C ALA A 180 -0.27 -15.42 -6.63
N ALA A 181 -0.08 -14.16 -6.22
CA ALA A 181 -1.16 -13.18 -6.12
C ALA A 181 -1.85 -12.92 -7.47
N GLN A 182 -1.08 -12.81 -8.56
CA GLN A 182 -1.61 -12.64 -9.92
C GLN A 182 -2.41 -13.87 -10.39
N ALA A 183 -1.94 -15.08 -10.07
CA ALA A 183 -2.66 -16.29 -10.45
C ALA A 183 -3.96 -16.46 -9.65
N ILE A 184 -3.93 -16.14 -8.35
CA ILE A 184 -5.12 -16.17 -7.49
C ILE A 184 -6.15 -15.15 -7.95
N ILE A 185 -5.74 -13.91 -8.24
CA ILE A 185 -6.67 -12.91 -8.75
C ILE A 185 -7.16 -13.28 -10.16
N ALA A 186 -6.43 -14.09 -10.94
CA ALA A 186 -6.92 -14.68 -12.19
C ALA A 186 -7.92 -15.85 -11.99
N GLY A 187 -8.25 -16.19 -10.74
CA GLY A 187 -9.21 -17.23 -10.37
C GLY A 187 -8.63 -18.62 -10.15
N GLU A 188 -7.30 -18.76 -10.14
CA GLU A 188 -6.64 -20.05 -9.90
C GLU A 188 -6.68 -20.47 -8.42
N ASP A 189 -6.27 -21.72 -8.13
CA ASP A 189 -6.33 -22.31 -6.79
C ASP A 189 -5.29 -21.71 -5.82
N PRO A 190 -5.72 -21.05 -4.73
CA PRO A 190 -4.79 -20.48 -3.75
C PRO A 190 -3.86 -21.50 -3.10
N GLN A 191 -4.37 -22.69 -2.74
CA GLN A 191 -3.55 -23.72 -2.08
C GLN A 191 -2.38 -24.14 -2.97
N GLN A 192 -2.64 -24.45 -4.24
CA GLN A 192 -1.61 -24.81 -5.22
C GLN A 192 -0.53 -23.74 -5.36
N HIS A 193 -0.91 -22.46 -5.46
CA HIS A 193 0.06 -21.37 -5.66
C HIS A 193 0.89 -21.08 -4.41
N MET A 194 0.28 -21.14 -3.23
CA MET A 194 1.02 -20.99 -1.97
C MET A 194 1.95 -22.19 -1.69
N ASP A 195 1.57 -23.41 -2.09
CA ASP A 195 2.45 -24.59 -2.05
C ASP A 195 3.65 -24.45 -3.00
N SER A 196 3.42 -23.89 -4.19
CA SER A 196 4.47 -23.63 -5.18
C SER A 196 5.47 -22.60 -4.67
N LEU A 197 4.98 -21.49 -4.10
CA LEU A 197 5.81 -20.48 -3.44
C LEU A 197 6.60 -21.07 -2.26
N GLN A 198 5.98 -21.92 -1.44
CA GLN A 198 6.68 -22.58 -0.32
C GLN A 198 7.79 -23.52 -0.82
N SER A 199 7.54 -24.26 -1.90
CA SER A 199 8.50 -25.17 -2.51
C SER A 199 9.67 -24.40 -3.14
N PHE A 200 9.38 -23.26 -3.76
CA PHE A 200 10.40 -22.33 -4.25
C PHE A 200 11.29 -21.83 -3.10
N ALA A 201 10.70 -21.33 -2.03
CA ALA A 201 11.44 -20.81 -0.87
C ALA A 201 12.37 -21.87 -0.25
N GLN A 202 11.92 -23.13 -0.16
CA GLN A 202 12.75 -24.24 0.33
C GLN A 202 13.93 -24.56 -0.60
N SER A 203 13.70 -24.49 -1.90
CA SER A 203 14.75 -24.73 -2.91
C SER A 203 15.76 -23.59 -2.95
N ASN A 204 15.29 -22.35 -2.77
CA ASN A 204 16.13 -21.15 -2.76
C ASN A 204 17.04 -21.11 -1.52
N ALA A 205 16.54 -21.50 -0.36
CA ALA A 205 17.32 -21.58 0.88
C ALA A 205 18.48 -22.62 0.86
N GLN A 206 18.51 -23.51 -0.14
CA GLN A 206 19.57 -24.51 -0.31
C GLN A 206 20.67 -24.09 -1.30
N ARG A 207 20.55 -22.90 -1.91
CA ARG A 207 21.52 -22.35 -2.86
C ARG A 207 22.51 -21.43 -2.15
#